data_AF-A0A815C8S8-F1
#
_entry.id   AF-A0A815C8S8-F1
#
_cell.length_a   1.000
_cell.length_b   1.000
_cell.length_c   1.000
_cell.angle_alpha   90.00
_cell.angle_beta   90.00
_cell.angle_gamma   90.00
#
_symmetry.space_group_name_H-M   'P 1'
#
loop_
_entity.id
_entity.type
_entity.pdbx_description
1 polymer ?
#
loop_
_entity_poly.entity_id
_entity_poly.type
_entity_poly.pdbx_seq_one_letter_code
_entity_poly.pdbx_strand_id
1 'polypeptide(L)'
;MNLNNSVGPDELAVINSSTTRLRRFYDHFRKGKLIWRICLIILIVVIIVVVTTTVLPNKTKREKTSTIEITTPTSASTTSSISSTTAATTKKVTTELSSTSSSSSPTTATSDKNMKWKQNAITVAGGSEGGSASNQLTNPYGIYVDDDNHCIYIADTGNHRIVKWEFDSNDGVVVGGGNGDGDGMNQLNIPTDVILDKEKKYLIICDRGNQRVMKWSLQNNQDQQIWISDISCRGLAMDDNGHLYVSNSAKREVRRWQQGDSKGILVAGGNGQGNQLNQLNQPNRIFVDEDHSVYVADTFNNRVMKWEKNANEGILIAPGQISNENHNTMVNPTGVIVDHMGNVYVLTIENNQIMRWSPGAKEGVPVVGEKESGIESTQLQDPKDLSFDRDGNLYVVDHKNHRIQKFDVDRD
;
A
#
# COMPACT_ATOMS: atom_id res chain seq x y z
N MET A 1 10.84 -74.92 -67.48
CA MET A 1 9.48 -75.44 -67.72
C MET A 1 8.49 -74.43 -67.16
N ASN A 2 7.58 -73.93 -68.01
CA ASN A 2 6.44 -73.13 -67.57
C ASN A 2 5.58 -73.93 -66.59
N LEU A 3 4.98 -73.24 -65.61
CA LEU A 3 3.58 -73.39 -65.25
C LEU A 3 3.13 -72.22 -64.37
N ASN A 4 2.18 -71.47 -64.92
CA ASN A 4 1.29 -70.55 -64.22
C ASN A 4 0.55 -71.29 -63.10
N ASN A 5 0.28 -70.61 -61.98
CA ASN A 5 -1.00 -70.75 -61.31
C ASN A 5 -1.37 -69.44 -60.58
N SER A 6 -2.62 -69.07 -60.77
CA SER A 6 -3.32 -67.84 -60.42
C SER A 6 -3.54 -67.64 -58.91
N VAL A 7 -3.50 -66.39 -58.46
CA VAL A 7 -4.22 -65.92 -57.25
C VAL A 7 -4.98 -64.64 -57.63
N GLY A 8 -6.22 -64.54 -57.14
CA GLY A 8 -7.30 -63.65 -57.62
C GLY A 8 -7.31 -62.20 -57.10
N PRO A 9 -8.36 -61.42 -57.43
CA PRO A 9 -8.35 -59.96 -57.52
C PRO A 9 -8.47 -59.17 -56.19
N ASP A 10 -8.12 -59.75 -55.04
CA ASP A 10 -8.17 -59.06 -53.74
C ASP A 10 -6.79 -58.57 -53.22
N GLU A 11 -5.71 -58.77 -53.97
CA GLU A 11 -4.35 -58.35 -53.56
C GLU A 11 -3.85 -57.04 -54.19
N LEU A 12 -4.63 -56.39 -55.06
CA LEU A 12 -4.28 -55.08 -55.65
C LEU A 12 -4.96 -53.87 -54.99
N ALA A 13 -5.84 -54.08 -53.99
CA ALA A 13 -6.45 -53.01 -53.20
C ALA A 13 -5.67 -52.66 -51.90
N VAL A 14 -4.62 -53.41 -51.54
CA VAL A 14 -3.84 -53.21 -50.30
C VAL A 14 -2.54 -52.42 -50.53
N ILE A 15 -2.16 -52.16 -51.79
CA ILE A 15 -0.92 -51.45 -52.14
C ILE A 15 -1.10 -49.92 -52.20
N ASN A 16 -2.34 -49.40 -52.21
CA ASN A 16 -2.62 -47.95 -52.21
C ASN A 16 -3.14 -47.36 -50.88
N SER A 17 -3.26 -48.16 -49.81
CA SER A 17 -3.59 -47.66 -48.46
C SER A 17 -2.39 -47.64 -47.49
N SER A 18 -1.25 -48.21 -47.91
CA SER A 18 -0.05 -48.37 -47.09
C SER A 18 0.99 -47.24 -47.26
N THR A 19 0.93 -46.47 -48.34
CA THR A 19 1.88 -45.38 -48.63
C THR A 19 1.43 -44.00 -48.12
N THR A 20 0.14 -43.83 -47.82
CA THR A 20 -0.41 -42.58 -47.24
C THR A 20 -0.35 -42.56 -45.70
N ARG A 21 -0.28 -43.73 -45.05
CA ARG A 21 -0.14 -43.84 -43.58
C ARG A 21 1.30 -43.65 -43.08
N LEU A 22 2.32 -44.00 -43.88
CA LEU A 22 3.72 -43.81 -43.51
C LEU A 22 4.19 -42.34 -43.62
N ARG A 23 3.64 -41.55 -44.55
CA ARG A 23 3.92 -40.10 -44.62
C ARG A 23 3.32 -39.30 -43.46
N ARG A 24 2.11 -39.66 -43.00
CA ARG A 24 1.50 -39.04 -41.80
C ARG A 24 2.20 -39.44 -40.50
N PHE A 25 2.82 -40.62 -40.43
CA PHE A 25 3.62 -41.03 -39.26
C PHE A 25 4.97 -40.29 -39.19
N TYR A 26 5.60 -40.00 -40.33
CA TYR A 26 6.87 -39.28 -40.39
C TYR A 26 6.74 -37.80 -40.00
N ASP A 27 5.64 -37.13 -40.41
CA ASP A 27 5.36 -35.74 -40.02
C ASP A 27 4.89 -35.59 -38.56
N HIS A 28 4.32 -36.65 -37.97
CA HIS A 28 4.00 -36.68 -36.53
C HIS A 28 5.25 -36.91 -35.66
N PHE A 29 6.22 -37.71 -36.15
CA PHE A 29 7.48 -37.96 -35.42
C PHE A 29 8.48 -36.79 -35.46
N ARG A 30 8.40 -35.90 -36.45
CA ARG A 30 9.25 -34.69 -36.51
C ARG A 30 8.86 -33.63 -35.46
N LYS A 31 7.61 -33.65 -34.97
CA LYS A 31 7.10 -32.77 -33.90
C LYS A 31 7.30 -33.34 -32.48
N GLY A 32 7.66 -34.61 -32.32
CA GLY A 32 7.89 -35.28 -31.03
C GLY A 32 9.26 -35.05 -30.36
N LYS A 33 10.21 -34.37 -31.04
CA LYS A 33 11.57 -34.12 -30.49
C LYS A 33 11.62 -33.11 -29.35
N LEU A 34 10.59 -32.28 -29.17
CA LEU A 34 10.55 -31.30 -28.09
C LEU A 34 10.12 -31.93 -26.75
N ILE A 35 9.14 -32.83 -26.79
CA ILE A 35 8.62 -33.50 -25.59
C ILE A 35 9.67 -34.44 -24.99
N TRP A 36 10.40 -35.19 -25.81
CA TRP A 36 11.48 -36.06 -25.33
C TRP A 36 12.66 -35.28 -24.73
N ARG A 37 12.95 -34.08 -25.28
CA ARG A 37 13.96 -33.16 -24.73
C ARG A 37 13.51 -32.55 -23.40
N ILE A 38 12.23 -32.19 -23.27
CA ILE A 38 11.66 -31.67 -22.02
C ILE A 38 11.64 -32.76 -20.94
N CYS A 39 11.21 -33.98 -21.27
CA CYS A 39 11.25 -35.11 -20.33
C CYS A 39 12.68 -35.45 -19.86
N LEU A 40 13.67 -35.38 -20.77
CA LEU A 40 15.07 -35.62 -20.42
C LEU A 40 15.64 -34.51 -19.52
N ILE A 41 15.28 -33.24 -19.77
CA ILE A 41 15.69 -32.10 -18.92
C ILE A 41 15.05 -32.22 -17.53
N ILE A 42 13.76 -32.55 -17.45
CA ILE A 42 13.06 -32.75 -16.17
C ILE A 42 13.70 -33.91 -15.39
N LEU A 43 14.03 -35.03 -16.06
CA LEU A 43 14.71 -36.15 -15.42
C LEU A 43 16.11 -35.77 -14.91
N ILE A 44 16.88 -34.99 -15.67
CA ILE A 44 18.19 -34.49 -15.26
C ILE A 44 18.07 -33.53 -14.07
N VAL A 45 17.08 -32.64 -14.06
CA VAL A 45 16.82 -31.72 -12.93
C VAL A 45 16.41 -32.49 -11.67
N VAL A 46 15.56 -33.51 -11.80
CA VAL A 46 15.18 -34.39 -10.67
C VAL A 46 16.40 -35.15 -10.14
N ILE A 47 17.26 -35.68 -11.01
CA ILE A 47 18.51 -36.35 -10.58
C ILE A 47 19.44 -35.36 -9.87
N ILE A 48 19.61 -34.14 -10.37
CA ILE A 48 20.44 -33.10 -9.72
C ILE A 48 19.89 -32.74 -8.34
N VAL A 49 18.57 -32.53 -8.22
CA VAL A 49 17.92 -32.23 -6.92
C VAL A 49 18.09 -33.38 -5.93
N VAL A 50 17.95 -34.63 -6.36
CA VAL A 50 18.16 -35.81 -5.52
C VAL A 50 19.63 -35.93 -5.09
N VAL A 51 20.58 -35.68 -6.00
CA VAL A 51 22.02 -35.72 -5.69
C VAL A 51 22.45 -34.57 -4.78
N THR A 52 21.83 -33.39 -4.85
CA THR A 52 22.13 -32.27 -3.94
C THR A 52 21.50 -32.40 -2.56
N THR A 53 20.44 -33.20 -2.41
CA THR A 53 19.74 -33.41 -1.14
C THR A 53 20.24 -34.64 -0.37
N THR A 54 21.06 -35.49 -0.99
CA THR A 54 21.74 -36.59 -0.31
C THR A 54 23.26 -36.46 -0.46
N VAL A 55 23.91 -36.14 0.66
CA VAL A 55 25.33 -36.31 1.03
C VAL A 55 25.94 -35.00 1.53
N LEU A 56 25.72 -34.71 2.81
CA LEU A 56 26.75 -34.20 3.71
C LEU A 56 26.55 -34.86 5.09
N PRO A 57 27.53 -35.59 5.63
CA PRO A 57 27.42 -36.16 6.97
C PRO A 57 27.52 -35.05 8.01
N ASN A 58 26.59 -35.12 8.97
CA ASN A 58 26.43 -34.25 10.12
C ASN A 58 27.73 -34.21 10.95
N LYS A 59 28.53 -33.14 10.83
CA LYS A 59 29.60 -32.86 11.81
C LYS A 59 28.95 -32.28 13.06
N THR A 60 28.91 -33.09 14.10
CA THR A 60 28.64 -32.69 15.48
C THR A 60 29.51 -31.50 15.87
N LYS A 61 28.88 -30.34 16.09
CA LYS A 61 29.50 -29.23 16.82
C LYS A 61 29.67 -29.66 18.27
N ARG A 62 30.92 -29.84 18.71
CA ARG A 62 31.29 -29.78 20.12
C ARG A 62 30.93 -28.39 20.64
N GLU A 63 29.93 -28.30 21.51
CA GLU A 63 29.78 -27.15 22.41
C GLU A 63 31.03 -27.07 23.29
N LYS A 64 31.81 -26.01 23.11
CA LYS A 64 32.77 -25.58 24.13
C LYS A 64 32.00 -24.78 25.17
N THR A 65 31.64 -25.45 26.25
CA THR A 65 31.22 -24.79 27.49
C THR A 65 32.39 -23.91 27.95
N SER A 66 32.21 -22.60 27.83
CA SER A 66 33.11 -21.60 28.39
C SER A 66 32.41 -21.03 29.60
N THR A 67 32.80 -21.50 30.79
CA THR A 67 32.37 -20.95 32.08
C THR A 67 32.85 -19.51 32.18
N ILE A 68 31.92 -18.57 32.23
CA ILE A 68 32.18 -17.18 32.61
C ILE A 68 31.71 -17.07 34.07
N GLU A 69 32.65 -16.96 35.00
CA GLU A 69 32.37 -16.56 36.38
C GLU A 69 32.01 -15.08 36.39
N ILE A 70 30.73 -14.77 36.64
CA ILE A 70 30.29 -13.42 36.97
C ILE A 70 30.22 -13.33 38.49
N THR A 71 31.22 -12.67 39.08
CA THR A 71 31.24 -12.32 40.50
C THR A 71 30.30 -11.13 40.70
N THR A 72 29.19 -11.34 41.40
CA THR A 72 28.34 -10.26 41.93
C THR A 72 28.90 -9.79 43.27
N PRO A 73 29.06 -8.48 43.52
CA PRO A 73 29.27 -8.00 44.88
C PRO A 73 27.91 -7.83 45.57
N THR A 74 27.64 -8.74 46.49
CA THR A 74 26.70 -8.57 47.59
C THR A 74 27.30 -7.59 48.60
N SER A 75 26.61 -6.50 48.90
CA SER A 75 26.89 -5.70 50.10
C SER A 75 25.61 -5.50 50.90
N ALA A 76 25.69 -5.97 52.14
CA ALA A 76 24.65 -6.10 53.12
C ALA A 76 24.14 -4.75 53.66
N SER A 77 22.90 -4.80 54.12
CA SER A 77 22.25 -3.82 54.98
C SER A 77 22.92 -3.74 56.35
N THR A 78 23.06 -2.52 56.87
CA THR A 78 23.19 -2.28 58.31
C THR A 78 22.35 -1.07 58.67
N THR A 79 21.42 -1.30 59.58
CA THR A 79 20.56 -0.32 60.25
C THR A 79 21.35 0.49 61.28
N SER A 80 21.16 1.81 61.33
CA SER A 80 21.14 2.52 62.60
C SER A 80 20.31 3.81 62.50
N SER A 81 19.46 3.97 63.51
CA SER A 81 18.51 5.04 63.74
C SER A 81 19.09 6.09 64.68
N ILE A 82 19.02 7.38 64.36
CA ILE A 82 18.96 8.48 65.34
C ILE A 82 18.06 9.59 64.81
N SER A 83 17.02 9.91 65.57
CA SER A 83 16.14 11.06 65.41
C SER A 83 16.79 12.33 65.96
N SER A 84 16.60 13.47 65.29
CA SER A 84 16.43 14.76 65.99
C SER A 84 15.65 15.74 65.12
N THR A 85 14.64 16.34 65.75
CA THR A 85 13.75 17.38 65.27
C THR A 85 14.44 18.74 65.33
N THR A 86 14.18 19.62 64.36
CA THR A 86 13.91 21.05 64.56
C THR A 86 13.46 21.69 63.24
N ALA A 87 12.37 22.46 63.32
CA ALA A 87 11.80 23.22 62.22
C ALA A 87 12.51 24.57 62.07
N ALA A 88 12.62 25.10 60.84
CA ALA A 88 12.29 26.49 60.49
C ALA A 88 12.73 26.88 59.05
N THR A 89 11.71 27.19 58.24
CA THR A 89 11.56 28.39 57.41
C THR A 89 12.33 28.56 56.08
N THR A 90 11.49 28.58 55.05
CA THR A 90 11.63 28.92 53.64
C THR A 90 12.24 30.30 53.37
N LYS A 91 13.14 30.40 52.38
CA LYS A 91 13.31 31.56 51.47
C LYS A 91 13.84 31.06 50.12
N LYS A 92 12.99 31.09 49.09
CA LYS A 92 13.43 30.92 47.69
C LYS A 92 13.23 32.26 46.98
N VAL A 93 14.32 32.76 46.43
CA VAL A 93 14.46 34.05 45.76
C VAL A 93 13.75 33.99 44.40
N THR A 94 12.80 34.90 44.20
CA THR A 94 12.13 35.20 42.94
C THR A 94 12.86 36.39 42.31
N THR A 95 13.27 36.28 41.04
CA THR A 95 13.78 37.41 40.26
C THR A 95 12.71 37.80 39.26
N GLU A 96 12.17 39.01 39.43
CA GLU A 96 11.31 39.70 38.47
C GLU A 96 12.19 40.47 37.48
N LEU A 97 11.87 40.38 36.18
CA LEU A 97 12.13 41.48 35.26
C LEU A 97 10.90 41.68 34.37
N SER A 98 10.37 42.89 34.49
CA SER A 98 9.20 43.43 33.82
C SER A 98 9.50 43.86 32.39
N SER A 99 8.46 43.73 31.57
CA SER A 99 8.34 44.04 30.16
C SER A 99 8.20 45.54 29.89
N THR A 100 8.69 45.99 28.72
CA THR A 100 8.02 47.03 27.93
C THR A 100 8.06 46.67 26.45
N SER A 101 6.95 47.00 25.80
CA SER A 101 6.37 46.43 24.58
C SER A 101 6.72 47.20 23.30
N SER A 102 6.88 46.48 22.19
CA SER A 102 6.31 46.86 20.89
C SER A 102 6.32 45.64 19.94
N SER A 103 5.36 44.74 20.13
CA SER A 103 5.01 43.74 19.11
C SER A 103 3.69 44.14 18.47
N SER A 104 3.75 44.49 17.18
CA SER A 104 2.60 44.54 16.31
C SER A 104 1.98 43.14 16.25
N SER A 105 0.76 43.03 16.76
CA SER A 105 -0.05 41.81 16.74
C SER A 105 -0.16 41.24 15.33
N PRO A 106 0.13 39.96 15.09
CA PRO A 106 -0.67 39.21 14.14
C PRO A 106 -2.02 38.97 14.82
N THR A 107 -3.04 39.59 14.27
CA THR A 107 -4.44 39.34 14.57
C THR A 107 -4.66 37.83 14.68
N THR A 108 -5.12 37.40 15.85
CA THR A 108 -5.72 36.10 16.09
C THR A 108 -6.76 35.79 15.02
N ALA A 109 -6.42 34.92 14.07
CA ALA A 109 -7.39 34.26 13.21
C ALA A 109 -7.73 32.90 13.82
N THR A 110 -8.93 32.87 14.41
CA THR A 110 -9.84 31.73 14.60
C THR A 110 -9.38 30.54 15.44
N SER A 111 -9.83 30.55 16.69
CA SER A 111 -10.29 29.34 17.38
C SER A 111 -11.44 28.67 16.61
N ASP A 112 -11.41 27.34 16.55
CA ASP A 112 -12.55 26.43 16.31
C ASP A 112 -13.44 26.71 15.10
N LYS A 113 -13.01 26.26 13.91
CA LYS A 113 -13.93 25.67 12.95
C LYS A 113 -13.30 24.44 12.31
N ASN A 114 -13.79 23.27 12.71
CA ASN A 114 -13.59 22.05 11.93
C ASN A 114 -13.90 22.33 10.46
N MET A 115 -13.00 21.93 9.56
CA MET A 115 -13.16 22.15 8.12
C MET A 115 -14.48 21.54 7.63
N LYS A 116 -15.15 22.27 6.74
CA LYS A 116 -16.37 21.87 6.07
C LYS A 116 -16.12 21.92 4.57
N TRP A 117 -16.88 21.14 3.82
CA TRP A 117 -16.79 21.08 2.37
C TRP A 117 -18.16 21.27 1.75
N LYS A 118 -18.17 21.88 0.57
CA LYS A 118 -19.34 21.86 -0.31
C LYS A 118 -19.69 20.41 -0.61
N GLN A 119 -20.98 20.08 -0.61
CA GLN A 119 -21.43 18.70 -0.78
C GLN A 119 -21.39 18.24 -2.23
N ASN A 120 -21.50 19.15 -3.19
CA ASN A 120 -21.36 18.83 -4.61
C ASN A 120 -19.87 18.82 -4.98
N ALA A 121 -19.38 17.68 -5.45
CA ALA A 121 -18.04 17.57 -5.99
C ALA A 121 -17.95 18.05 -7.44
N ILE A 122 -16.73 18.44 -7.81
CA ILE A 122 -16.31 18.72 -9.18
C ILE A 122 -15.46 17.54 -9.65
N THR A 123 -15.78 16.99 -10.82
CA THR A 123 -14.92 15.98 -11.46
C THR A 123 -13.70 16.66 -12.05
N VAL A 124 -12.52 16.33 -11.53
CA VAL A 124 -11.24 16.97 -11.92
C VAL A 124 -10.36 16.09 -12.80
N ALA A 125 -10.67 14.79 -12.90
CA ALA A 125 -10.00 13.87 -13.82
C ALA A 125 -10.91 12.68 -14.14
N GLY A 126 -10.83 12.19 -15.38
CA GLY A 126 -11.64 11.08 -15.88
C GLY A 126 -13.10 11.47 -16.14
N GLY A 127 -14.01 10.52 -15.91
CA GLY A 127 -15.45 10.69 -16.10
C GLY A 127 -16.19 9.38 -15.85
N SER A 128 -17.52 9.37 -15.94
CA SER A 128 -18.34 8.20 -15.60
C SER A 128 -18.19 7.01 -16.57
N GLU A 129 -17.57 7.22 -17.74
CA GLU A 129 -17.28 6.17 -18.71
C GLU A 129 -15.80 5.78 -18.64
N GLY A 130 -15.55 4.53 -18.31
CA GLY A 130 -14.20 3.98 -18.23
C GLY A 130 -13.57 3.87 -19.61
N GLY A 131 -12.29 4.21 -19.72
CA GLY A 131 -11.52 4.03 -20.94
C GLY A 131 -10.04 4.33 -20.77
N SER A 132 -9.31 4.37 -21.90
CA SER A 132 -7.85 4.55 -21.93
C SER A 132 -7.40 5.80 -22.68
N ALA A 133 -8.33 6.61 -23.19
CA ALA A 133 -8.04 7.91 -23.78
C ALA A 133 -7.36 8.85 -22.76
N SER A 134 -6.80 9.96 -23.24
CA SER A 134 -6.11 10.95 -22.40
C SER A 134 -7.01 11.57 -21.34
N ASN A 135 -8.29 11.77 -21.66
CA ASN A 135 -9.31 12.28 -20.74
C ASN A 135 -10.06 11.18 -19.97
N GLN A 136 -9.63 9.91 -20.04
CA GLN A 136 -10.32 8.79 -19.41
C GLN A 136 -9.42 8.04 -18.42
N LEU A 137 -10.06 7.51 -17.37
CA LEU A 137 -9.45 6.59 -16.42
C LEU A 137 -10.25 5.27 -16.46
N THR A 138 -9.69 4.20 -15.91
CA THR A 138 -10.39 2.94 -15.70
C THR A 138 -10.04 2.39 -14.33
N ASN A 139 -11.03 2.38 -13.44
CA ASN A 139 -10.89 1.91 -12.06
C ASN A 139 -9.65 2.50 -11.34
N PRO A 140 -9.49 3.83 -11.27
CA PRO A 140 -8.36 4.43 -10.56
C PRO A 140 -8.39 4.04 -9.08
N TYR A 141 -7.22 3.90 -8.45
CA TYR A 141 -7.13 3.46 -7.05
C TYR A 141 -6.43 4.47 -6.15
N GLY A 142 -5.20 4.89 -6.49
CA GLY A 142 -4.43 5.82 -5.67
C GLY A 142 -4.30 7.20 -6.27
N ILE A 143 -4.15 8.20 -5.40
CA ILE A 143 -3.98 9.60 -5.78
C ILE A 143 -2.91 10.28 -4.91
N TYR A 144 -2.12 11.15 -5.53
CA TYR A 144 -1.23 12.07 -4.84
C TYR A 144 -1.40 13.48 -5.40
N VAL A 145 -1.67 14.44 -4.53
CA VAL A 145 -1.80 15.86 -4.88
C VAL A 145 -0.42 16.52 -4.75
N ASP A 146 0.04 17.15 -5.83
CA ASP A 146 1.27 17.94 -5.84
C ASP A 146 0.92 19.42 -6.04
N ASP A 147 0.63 20.09 -4.92
CA ASP A 147 0.27 21.51 -4.87
C ASP A 147 1.29 22.43 -5.54
N ASP A 148 2.58 22.15 -5.38
CA ASP A 148 3.62 23.05 -5.89
C ASP A 148 3.67 23.08 -7.42
N ASN A 149 3.27 21.99 -8.05
CA ASN A 149 3.19 21.88 -9.50
C ASN A 149 1.75 21.95 -10.03
N HIS A 150 0.76 22.25 -9.18
CA HIS A 150 -0.66 22.35 -9.53
C HIS A 150 -1.21 21.12 -10.28
N CYS A 151 -0.84 19.92 -9.83
CA CYS A 151 -1.24 18.68 -10.48
C CYS A 151 -1.57 17.55 -9.50
N ILE A 152 -2.25 16.53 -10.00
CA ILE A 152 -2.44 15.26 -9.32
C ILE A 152 -1.77 14.12 -10.11
N TYR A 153 -1.26 13.14 -9.38
CA TYR A 153 -0.81 11.86 -9.91
C TYR A 153 -1.82 10.77 -9.52
N ILE A 154 -2.24 9.98 -10.49
CA ILE A 154 -3.30 8.99 -10.33
C ILE A 154 -2.77 7.63 -10.74
N ALA A 155 -2.94 6.63 -9.88
CA ALA A 155 -2.79 5.24 -10.26
C ALA A 155 -4.05 4.79 -11.01
N ASP A 156 -4.00 4.86 -12.34
CA ASP A 156 -5.05 4.40 -13.25
C ASP A 156 -4.96 2.89 -13.41
N THR A 157 -5.38 2.19 -12.35
CA THR A 157 -5.08 0.78 -12.08
C THR A 157 -5.55 -0.15 -13.19
N GLY A 158 -6.75 0.06 -13.74
CA GLY A 158 -7.31 -0.77 -14.80
C GLY A 158 -6.59 -0.61 -16.14
N ASN A 159 -5.87 0.51 -16.34
CA ASN A 159 -5.03 0.75 -17.51
C ASN A 159 -3.54 0.49 -17.24
N HIS A 160 -3.17 -0.01 -16.06
CA HIS A 160 -1.79 -0.38 -15.72
C HIS A 160 -0.80 0.77 -15.93
N ARG A 161 -1.20 1.98 -15.53
CA ARG A 161 -0.42 3.21 -15.74
C ARG A 161 -0.58 4.21 -14.60
N ILE A 162 0.36 5.15 -14.52
CA ILE A 162 0.26 6.36 -13.71
C ILE A 162 0.02 7.54 -14.64
N VAL A 163 -0.99 8.35 -14.32
CA VAL A 163 -1.39 9.54 -15.08
C VAL A 163 -1.12 10.78 -14.24
N LYS A 164 -0.46 11.79 -14.81
CA LYS A 164 -0.37 13.13 -14.26
C LYS A 164 -1.49 13.98 -14.86
N TRP A 165 -2.20 14.74 -14.04
CA TRP A 165 -3.28 15.62 -14.46
C TRP A 165 -3.10 17.00 -13.83
N GLU A 166 -2.92 18.04 -14.63
CA GLU A 166 -2.85 19.43 -14.15
C GLU A 166 -4.26 19.89 -13.74
N PHE A 167 -4.40 20.69 -12.67
CA PHE A 167 -5.71 21.02 -12.08
C PHE A 167 -6.73 21.63 -13.07
N ASP A 168 -6.26 22.37 -14.08
CA ASP A 168 -7.10 23.03 -15.07
C ASP A 168 -7.13 22.31 -16.44
N SER A 169 -6.61 21.07 -16.51
CA SER A 169 -6.57 20.28 -17.74
C SER A 169 -7.81 19.41 -17.90
N ASN A 170 -8.23 19.18 -19.15
CA ASN A 170 -9.23 18.16 -19.50
C ASN A 170 -8.61 16.79 -19.80
N ASP A 171 -7.28 16.74 -19.95
CA ASP A 171 -6.55 15.57 -20.39
C ASP A 171 -5.39 15.27 -19.43
N GLY A 172 -5.20 13.99 -19.14
CA GLY A 172 -4.05 13.47 -18.42
C GLY A 172 -2.91 13.06 -19.33
N VAL A 173 -1.69 13.05 -18.77
CA VAL A 173 -0.46 12.60 -19.43
C VAL A 173 0.05 11.34 -18.72
N VAL A 174 0.33 10.28 -19.47
CA VAL A 174 0.92 9.06 -18.91
C VAL A 174 2.38 9.35 -18.53
N VAL A 175 2.69 9.19 -17.24
CA VAL A 175 4.03 9.45 -16.68
C VAL A 175 4.72 8.20 -16.13
N GLY A 176 4.01 7.07 -16.08
CA GLY A 176 4.57 5.76 -15.75
C GLY A 176 3.68 4.63 -16.24
N GLY A 177 4.27 3.48 -16.58
CA GLY A 177 3.55 2.34 -17.15
C GLY A 177 2.94 2.62 -18.53
N GLY A 178 1.76 2.06 -18.80
CA GLY A 178 1.05 2.25 -20.08
C GLY A 178 1.61 1.44 -21.27
N ASN A 179 2.63 0.61 -21.04
CA ASN A 179 3.25 -0.25 -22.05
C ASN A 179 2.75 -1.71 -21.96
N GLY A 180 1.46 -1.88 -21.63
CA GLY A 180 0.84 -3.15 -21.31
C GLY A 180 1.06 -3.61 -19.87
N ASP A 181 0.25 -4.57 -19.44
CA ASP A 181 0.40 -5.24 -18.15
C ASP A 181 1.58 -6.22 -18.19
N GLY A 182 2.56 -6.01 -17.32
CA GLY A 182 3.77 -6.83 -17.29
C GLY A 182 4.75 -6.42 -16.20
N ASP A 183 5.83 -7.17 -16.05
CA ASP A 183 6.86 -6.99 -15.03
C ASP A 183 8.15 -6.33 -15.55
N GLY A 184 8.17 -5.90 -16.81
CA GLY A 184 9.25 -5.11 -17.38
C GLY A 184 9.49 -3.80 -16.61
N MET A 185 10.68 -3.21 -16.75
CA MET A 185 11.06 -1.97 -16.05
C MET A 185 10.22 -0.75 -16.47
N ASN A 186 9.67 -0.79 -17.68
CA ASN A 186 8.76 0.22 -18.24
C ASN A 186 7.28 -0.23 -18.23
N GLN A 187 6.96 -1.33 -17.54
CA GLN A 187 5.60 -1.86 -17.41
C GLN A 187 5.16 -1.82 -15.94
N LEU A 188 3.85 -1.72 -15.73
CA LEU A 188 3.21 -1.84 -14.43
C LEU A 188 2.13 -2.91 -14.53
N ASN A 189 1.73 -3.46 -13.39
CA ASN A 189 0.64 -4.41 -13.29
C ASN A 189 -0.21 -4.10 -12.06
N ILE A 190 -1.43 -3.59 -12.27
CA ILE A 190 -2.37 -3.20 -11.20
C ILE A 190 -1.66 -2.27 -10.19
N PRO A 191 -1.14 -1.10 -10.63
CA PRO A 191 -0.57 -0.14 -9.69
C PRO A 191 -1.68 0.36 -8.77
N THR A 192 -1.50 0.28 -7.46
CA THR A 192 -2.56 0.65 -6.52
C THR A 192 -2.32 1.98 -5.83
N ASP A 193 -1.10 2.49 -5.85
CA ASP A 193 -0.76 3.75 -5.20
C ASP A 193 0.46 4.41 -5.83
N VAL A 194 0.55 5.72 -5.69
CA VAL A 194 1.66 6.53 -6.20
C VAL A 194 1.87 7.73 -5.29
N ILE A 195 3.12 8.05 -4.97
CA ILE A 195 3.53 9.29 -4.31
C ILE A 195 4.77 9.86 -4.99
N LEU A 196 5.14 11.10 -4.68
CA LEU A 196 6.46 11.64 -5.04
C LEU A 196 7.50 11.32 -3.96
N ASP A 197 8.75 11.19 -4.37
CA ASP A 197 9.85 11.26 -3.42
C ASP A 197 10.04 12.69 -2.90
N LYS A 198 10.75 12.83 -1.77
CA LYS A 198 10.97 14.13 -1.10
C LYS A 198 11.48 15.23 -2.04
N GLU A 199 12.36 14.87 -2.98
CA GLU A 199 12.97 15.80 -3.93
C GLU A 199 12.12 16.03 -5.20
N LYS A 200 10.96 15.37 -5.31
CA LYS A 200 10.05 15.39 -6.47
C LYS A 200 10.71 15.04 -7.80
N LYS A 201 11.70 14.14 -7.75
CA LYS A 201 12.42 13.62 -8.93
C LYS A 201 11.90 12.27 -9.40
N TYR A 202 11.27 11.53 -8.51
CA TYR A 202 10.79 10.19 -8.78
C TYR A 202 9.35 10.00 -8.30
N LEU A 203 8.56 9.30 -9.11
CA LEU A 203 7.35 8.65 -8.64
C LEU A 203 7.75 7.39 -7.88
N ILE A 204 7.17 7.20 -6.71
CA ILE A 204 7.23 5.96 -5.95
C ILE A 204 5.89 5.27 -6.15
N ILE A 205 5.90 4.11 -6.81
CA ILE A 205 4.70 3.45 -7.31
C ILE A 205 4.57 2.10 -6.65
N CYS A 206 3.41 1.83 -6.07
CA CYS A 206 3.05 0.52 -5.59
C CYS A 206 2.54 -0.31 -6.78
N ASP A 207 3.42 -1.13 -7.34
CA ASP A 207 3.16 -2.01 -8.48
C ASP A 207 2.67 -3.39 -7.99
N ARG A 208 1.45 -3.38 -7.43
CA ARG A 208 0.95 -4.48 -6.59
C ARG A 208 0.87 -5.82 -7.32
N GLY A 209 0.45 -5.84 -8.57
CA GLY A 209 0.34 -7.08 -9.37
C GLY A 209 1.70 -7.75 -9.57
N ASN A 210 2.77 -6.97 -9.61
CA ASN A 210 4.16 -7.46 -9.68
C ASN A 210 4.83 -7.59 -8.30
N GLN A 211 4.09 -7.33 -7.21
CA GLN A 211 4.57 -7.44 -5.82
C GLN A 211 5.85 -6.66 -5.54
N ARG A 212 5.91 -5.43 -6.06
CA ARG A 212 7.08 -4.55 -5.94
C ARG A 212 6.69 -3.08 -5.73
N VAL A 213 7.62 -2.31 -5.21
CA VAL A 213 7.58 -0.84 -5.23
C VAL A 213 8.62 -0.34 -6.22
N MET A 214 8.17 0.44 -7.19
CA MET A 214 9.00 1.04 -8.23
C MET A 214 9.37 2.47 -7.85
N LYS A 215 10.61 2.86 -8.19
CA LYS A 215 11.06 4.24 -8.23
C LYS A 215 11.22 4.62 -9.70
N TRP A 216 10.47 5.62 -10.16
CA TRP A 216 10.32 5.95 -11.58
C TRP A 216 10.67 7.42 -11.83
N SER A 217 11.73 7.68 -12.58
CA SER A 217 12.21 9.05 -12.78
C SER A 217 11.22 9.90 -13.58
N LEU A 218 10.95 11.11 -13.11
CA LEU A 218 10.16 12.11 -13.82
C LEU A 218 10.97 12.87 -14.88
N GLN A 219 12.31 12.76 -14.85
CA GLN A 219 13.21 13.50 -15.75
C GLN A 219 13.78 12.60 -16.85
N ASN A 220 14.03 11.33 -16.55
CA ASN A 220 14.58 10.35 -17.49
C ASN A 220 13.66 9.13 -17.59
N ASN A 221 12.94 9.02 -18.69
CA ASN A 221 12.00 7.91 -18.92
C ASN A 221 12.67 6.53 -19.09
N GLN A 222 14.00 6.41 -18.99
CA GLN A 222 14.75 5.16 -18.95
C GLN A 222 15.31 4.83 -17.56
N ASP A 223 15.14 5.72 -16.57
CA ASP A 223 15.60 5.50 -15.19
C ASP A 223 14.42 5.02 -14.32
N GLN A 224 14.16 3.73 -14.39
CA GLN A 224 13.29 3.02 -13.47
C GLN A 224 14.10 2.04 -12.63
N GLN A 225 13.71 1.90 -11.37
CA GLN A 225 14.39 1.04 -10.41
C GLN A 225 13.35 0.30 -9.56
N ILE A 226 13.61 -0.98 -9.29
CA ILE A 226 12.86 -1.70 -8.26
C ILE A 226 13.45 -1.27 -6.92
N TRP A 227 12.68 -0.58 -6.08
CA TRP A 227 13.12 -0.19 -4.74
C TRP A 227 12.89 -1.34 -3.76
N ILE A 228 11.70 -1.94 -3.77
CA ILE A 228 11.33 -3.02 -2.85
C ILE A 228 10.69 -4.16 -3.65
N SER A 229 11.12 -5.40 -3.39
CA SER A 229 10.55 -6.63 -3.96
C SER A 229 9.86 -7.48 -2.87
N ASP A 230 9.06 -8.47 -3.28
CA ASP A 230 8.33 -9.38 -2.38
C ASP A 230 7.41 -8.64 -1.39
N ILE A 231 6.68 -7.67 -1.93
CA ILE A 231 5.76 -6.82 -1.19
C ILE A 231 4.41 -6.71 -1.90
N SER A 232 3.35 -7.20 -1.26
CA SER A 232 1.98 -6.95 -1.70
C SER A 232 1.53 -5.59 -1.17
N CYS A 233 2.15 -4.54 -1.72
CA CYS A 233 1.92 -3.17 -1.29
C CYS A 233 0.46 -2.77 -1.55
N ARG A 234 -0.08 -1.90 -0.71
CA ARG A 234 -1.37 -1.23 -0.96
C ARG A 234 -1.28 0.27 -0.82
N GLY A 235 -0.72 0.74 0.29
CA GLY A 235 -0.54 2.16 0.60
C GLY A 235 0.93 2.53 0.73
N LEU A 236 1.27 3.73 0.27
CA LEU A 236 2.56 4.38 0.40
C LEU A 236 2.42 5.67 1.20
N ALA A 237 3.41 5.98 2.02
CA ALA A 237 3.56 7.29 2.64
C ALA A 237 5.05 7.62 2.76
N MET A 238 5.43 8.89 2.70
CA MET A 238 6.81 9.33 2.89
C MET A 238 6.85 10.41 3.96
N ASP A 239 7.78 10.28 4.91
CA ASP A 239 8.00 11.32 5.91
C ASP A 239 8.94 12.43 5.40
N ASP A 240 9.04 13.53 6.15
CA ASP A 240 9.89 14.66 5.80
C ASP A 240 11.39 14.34 5.78
N ASN A 241 11.80 13.18 6.31
CA ASN A 241 13.19 12.70 6.23
C ASN A 241 13.43 11.86 4.96
N GLY A 242 12.40 11.60 4.16
CA GLY A 242 12.47 10.75 2.96
C GLY A 242 12.39 9.26 3.26
N HIS A 243 11.94 8.86 4.45
CA HIS A 243 11.65 7.45 4.73
C HIS A 243 10.34 7.04 4.10
N LEU A 244 10.37 5.95 3.33
CA LEU A 244 9.20 5.36 2.71
C LEU A 244 8.55 4.37 3.67
N TYR A 245 7.25 4.52 3.90
CA TYR A 245 6.40 3.60 4.62
C TYR A 245 5.53 2.85 3.60
N VAL A 246 5.41 1.53 3.77
CA VAL A 246 4.62 0.70 2.86
C VAL A 246 3.80 -0.30 3.67
N SER A 247 2.49 -0.31 3.44
CA SER A 247 1.62 -1.37 3.96
C SER A 247 1.73 -2.61 3.08
N ASN A 248 2.00 -3.76 3.69
CA ASN A 248 2.01 -5.05 3.03
C ASN A 248 0.77 -5.84 3.46
N SER A 249 -0.23 -5.88 2.58
CA SER A 249 -1.51 -6.51 2.88
C SER A 249 -1.42 -8.03 3.06
N ALA A 250 -0.49 -8.69 2.37
CA ALA A 250 -0.27 -10.13 2.50
C ALA A 250 0.42 -10.50 3.82
N LYS A 251 1.43 -9.71 4.22
CA LYS A 251 2.18 -9.92 5.47
C LYS A 251 1.53 -9.26 6.70
N ARG A 252 0.44 -8.50 6.51
CA ARG A 252 -0.33 -7.80 7.57
C ARG A 252 0.55 -6.91 8.44
N GLU A 253 1.38 -6.12 7.79
CA GLU A 253 2.36 -5.26 8.43
C GLU A 253 2.51 -3.95 7.68
N VAL A 254 3.01 -2.94 8.38
CA VAL A 254 3.59 -1.74 7.77
C VAL A 254 5.06 -1.71 8.12
N ARG A 255 5.89 -1.43 7.12
CA ARG A 255 7.33 -1.30 7.28
C ARG A 255 7.80 0.06 6.79
N ARG A 256 8.94 0.50 7.31
CA ARG A 256 9.64 1.73 6.95
C ARG A 256 10.98 1.40 6.30
N TRP A 257 11.34 2.11 5.25
CA TRP A 257 12.59 1.99 4.49
C TRP A 257 13.24 3.36 4.33
N GLN A 258 14.57 3.39 4.34
CA GLN A 258 15.40 4.47 3.78
C GLN A 258 16.10 3.98 2.51
N GLN A 259 16.59 4.93 1.70
CA GLN A 259 17.43 4.65 0.55
C GLN A 259 18.64 3.79 0.99
N GLY A 260 18.83 2.64 0.33
CA GLY A 260 19.95 1.72 0.61
C GLY A 260 19.66 0.63 1.66
N ASP A 261 18.48 0.64 2.30
CA ASP A 261 18.10 -0.45 3.20
C ASP A 261 18.01 -1.79 2.46
N SER A 262 18.60 -2.83 3.05
CA SER A 262 18.42 -4.21 2.59
C SER A 262 17.13 -4.86 3.10
N LYS A 263 16.52 -4.30 4.16
CA LYS A 263 15.26 -4.75 4.76
C LYS A 263 14.57 -3.60 5.49
N GLY A 264 13.24 -3.50 5.34
CA GLY A 264 12.45 -2.50 6.05
C GLY A 264 12.25 -2.83 7.53
N ILE A 265 12.17 -1.78 8.35
CA ILE A 265 11.90 -1.86 9.80
C ILE A 265 10.39 -2.01 10.00
N LEU A 266 9.96 -2.99 10.81
CA LEU A 266 8.54 -3.17 11.16
C LEU A 266 8.10 -2.00 12.05
N VAL A 267 7.01 -1.33 11.68
CA VAL A 267 6.47 -0.16 12.42
C VAL A 267 5.01 -0.31 12.83
N ALA A 268 4.26 -1.24 12.24
CA ALA A 268 2.91 -1.59 12.67
C ALA A 268 2.57 -3.04 12.28
N GLY A 269 1.76 -3.72 13.10
CA GLY A 269 1.30 -5.09 12.84
C GLY A 269 2.42 -6.15 12.89
N GLY A 270 2.40 -7.10 11.95
CA GLY A 270 3.41 -8.17 11.85
C GLY A 270 3.22 -9.36 12.80
N ASN A 271 2.18 -9.35 13.65
CA ASN A 271 1.90 -10.38 14.64
C ASN A 271 0.78 -11.36 14.20
N GLY A 272 0.68 -11.61 12.89
CA GLY A 272 -0.36 -12.44 12.30
C GLY A 272 -1.70 -11.72 12.09
N GLN A 273 -2.68 -12.45 11.58
CA GLN A 273 -4.05 -11.92 11.41
C GLN A 273 -4.82 -12.07 12.71
N GLY A 274 -5.47 -10.99 13.11
CA GLY A 274 -6.37 -10.92 14.24
C GLY A 274 -6.70 -9.47 14.55
N ASN A 275 -7.44 -9.25 15.63
CA ASN A 275 -7.94 -7.94 16.05
C ASN A 275 -7.30 -7.43 17.35
N GLN A 276 -6.22 -8.06 17.83
CA GLN A 276 -5.42 -7.50 18.93
C GLN A 276 -4.78 -6.17 18.52
N LEU A 277 -4.38 -5.37 19.51
CA LEU A 277 -3.83 -4.02 19.28
C LEU A 277 -2.52 -4.04 18.49
N ASN A 278 -1.80 -5.16 18.48
CA ASN A 278 -0.56 -5.36 17.73
C ASN A 278 -0.74 -6.18 16.43
N GLN A 279 -1.99 -6.47 16.02
CA GLN A 279 -2.33 -7.26 14.84
C GLN A 279 -3.08 -6.43 13.79
N LEU A 280 -2.97 -6.86 12.52
CA LEU A 280 -3.65 -6.25 11.38
C LEU A 280 -4.32 -7.33 10.53
N ASN A 281 -5.34 -6.96 9.78
CA ASN A 281 -6.07 -7.80 8.83
C ASN A 281 -6.36 -7.01 7.54
N GLN A 282 -5.58 -7.31 6.50
CA GLN A 282 -5.55 -6.56 5.24
C GLN A 282 -5.35 -5.04 5.44
N PRO A 283 -4.21 -4.60 5.99
CA PRO A 283 -3.91 -3.18 6.02
C PRO A 283 -3.89 -2.60 4.60
N ASN A 284 -4.57 -1.48 4.41
CA ASN A 284 -4.71 -0.80 3.13
C ASN A 284 -3.92 0.51 3.13
N ARG A 285 -4.57 1.68 3.00
CA ARG A 285 -3.88 2.96 3.07
C ARG A 285 -3.29 3.24 4.45
N ILE A 286 -2.25 4.04 4.43
CA ILE A 286 -1.55 4.50 5.61
C ILE A 286 -1.34 6.00 5.51
N PHE A 287 -1.25 6.64 6.66
CA PHE A 287 -0.83 8.02 6.80
C PHE A 287 0.27 8.09 7.85
N VAL A 288 1.24 8.98 7.67
CA VAL A 288 2.32 9.21 8.62
C VAL A 288 2.28 10.67 9.04
N ASP A 289 2.13 10.93 10.34
CA ASP A 289 2.13 12.30 10.88
C ASP A 289 3.56 12.82 11.13
N GLU A 290 3.68 14.10 11.46
CA GLU A 290 4.96 14.78 11.72
C GLU A 290 5.74 14.16 12.91
N ASP A 291 5.03 13.50 13.84
CA ASP A 291 5.63 12.75 14.95
C ASP A 291 6.10 11.33 14.52
N HIS A 292 5.98 11.01 13.24
CA HIS A 292 6.23 9.69 12.64
C HIS A 292 5.34 8.58 13.17
N SER A 293 4.15 8.91 13.66
CA SER A 293 3.13 7.92 13.98
C SER A 293 2.47 7.44 12.69
N VAL A 294 2.15 6.15 12.64
CA VAL A 294 1.56 5.49 11.47
C VAL A 294 0.09 5.19 11.73
N TYR A 295 -0.79 5.81 10.96
CA TYR A 295 -2.21 5.47 10.92
C TYR A 295 -2.43 4.43 9.84
N VAL A 296 -3.20 3.40 10.15
CA VAL A 296 -3.43 2.25 9.27
C VAL A 296 -4.93 2.02 9.15
N ALA A 297 -5.42 2.03 7.91
CA ALA A 297 -6.72 1.49 7.58
C ALA A 297 -6.66 -0.05 7.67
N ASP A 298 -7.10 -0.60 8.79
CA ASP A 298 -7.13 -2.04 9.09
C ASP A 298 -8.44 -2.64 8.57
N THR A 299 -8.55 -2.70 7.22
CA THR A 299 -9.80 -2.81 6.48
C THR A 299 -10.69 -3.95 6.98
N PHE A 300 -10.18 -5.17 7.10
CA PHE A 300 -11.01 -6.33 7.45
C PHE A 300 -11.25 -6.51 8.95
N ASN A 301 -10.59 -5.71 9.79
CA ASN A 301 -10.97 -5.56 11.20
C ASN A 301 -11.92 -4.38 11.41
N ASN A 302 -12.34 -3.72 10.32
CA ASN A 302 -13.24 -2.59 10.31
C ASN A 302 -12.77 -1.45 11.22
N ARG A 303 -11.48 -1.09 11.21
CA ARG A 303 -10.98 -0.07 12.15
C ARG A 303 -9.82 0.73 11.59
N VAL A 304 -9.59 1.91 12.16
CA VAL A 304 -8.33 2.65 11.98
C VAL A 304 -7.53 2.61 13.27
N MET A 305 -6.26 2.24 13.13
CA MET A 305 -5.32 2.10 14.23
C MET A 305 -4.15 3.07 14.03
N LYS A 306 -3.62 3.65 15.12
CA LYS A 306 -2.41 4.49 15.13
C LYS A 306 -1.31 3.78 15.89
N TRP A 307 -0.13 3.62 15.30
CA TRP A 307 1.09 3.27 16.02
C TRP A 307 1.91 4.52 16.22
N GLU A 308 2.15 4.90 17.46
CA GLU A 308 3.16 5.92 17.77
C GLU A 308 4.55 5.39 17.39
N LYS A 309 5.50 6.30 17.15
CA LYS A 309 6.86 5.93 16.76
C LYS A 309 7.48 4.95 17.78
N ASN A 310 7.92 3.80 17.30
CA ASN A 310 8.50 2.69 18.09
C ASN A 310 7.53 1.98 19.06
N ALA A 311 6.22 2.21 18.97
CA ALA A 311 5.24 1.48 19.75
C ALA A 311 5.16 0.01 19.32
N ASN A 312 4.95 -0.90 20.28
CA ASN A 312 4.77 -2.33 20.00
C ASN A 312 3.32 -2.70 19.66
N GLU A 313 2.37 -1.83 20.03
CA GLU A 313 0.94 -2.00 19.80
C GLU A 313 0.32 -0.67 19.38
N GLY A 314 -0.82 -0.76 18.69
CA GLY A 314 -1.54 0.39 18.18
C GLY A 314 -2.63 0.88 19.13
N ILE A 315 -3.01 2.12 18.92
CA ILE A 315 -4.12 2.81 19.58
C ILE A 315 -5.30 2.80 18.62
N LEU A 316 -6.48 2.43 19.11
CA LEU A 316 -7.71 2.49 18.32
C LEU A 316 -8.13 3.95 18.11
N ILE A 317 -8.21 4.37 16.85
CA ILE A 317 -8.58 5.74 16.46
C ILE A 317 -10.03 5.82 16.01
N ALA A 318 -10.42 4.92 15.11
CA ALA A 318 -11.79 4.83 14.62
C ALA A 318 -12.27 3.38 14.76
N PRO A 319 -13.16 3.08 15.73
CA PRO A 319 -13.81 1.79 15.80
C PRO A 319 -14.83 1.66 14.66
N GLY A 320 -14.83 0.52 13.96
CA GLY A 320 -16.04 0.04 13.29
C GLY A 320 -16.91 -0.63 14.35
N GLN A 321 -18.19 -0.27 14.39
CA GLN A 321 -19.09 -0.89 15.36
C GLN A 321 -19.25 -2.38 15.04
N ILE A 322 -18.99 -3.23 16.03
CA ILE A 322 -19.49 -4.61 16.04
C ILE A 322 -20.93 -4.52 16.53
N SER A 323 -21.87 -4.97 15.69
CA SER A 323 -23.30 -4.88 15.92
C SER A 323 -23.72 -5.66 17.17
N ASN A 324 -24.20 -4.94 18.18
CA ASN A 324 -25.08 -5.55 19.20
C ASN A 324 -26.52 -5.05 19.06
N GLU A 325 -26.77 -3.86 18.48
CA GLU A 325 -28.13 -3.32 18.34
C GLU A 325 -28.24 -2.44 17.07
N ASN A 326 -28.97 -2.92 16.06
CA ASN A 326 -29.71 -2.25 14.97
C ASN A 326 -29.25 -0.93 14.30
N HIS A 327 -28.00 -0.47 14.46
CA HIS A 327 -27.42 0.61 13.66
C HIS A 327 -26.05 0.18 13.12
N ASN A 328 -26.04 -0.33 11.89
CA ASN A 328 -24.81 -0.69 11.17
C ASN A 328 -23.95 0.56 10.90
N THR A 329 -22.80 0.68 11.55
CA THR A 329 -21.67 1.46 11.01
C THR A 329 -20.42 0.57 10.95
N MET A 330 -20.39 -0.32 9.96
CA MET A 330 -19.15 -0.97 9.55
C MET A 330 -18.28 0.08 8.85
N VAL A 331 -17.22 0.49 9.52
CA VAL A 331 -16.13 1.26 8.90
C VAL A 331 -15.29 0.21 8.21
N ASN A 332 -15.46 0.02 6.90
CA ASN A 332 -14.56 -0.81 6.08
C ASN A 332 -13.51 0.13 5.47
N PRO A 333 -12.50 0.60 6.24
CA PRO A 333 -11.69 1.73 5.81
C PRO A 333 -10.79 1.33 4.66
N THR A 334 -10.82 2.11 3.58
CA THR A 334 -9.87 1.98 2.47
C THR A 334 -8.78 3.03 2.57
N GLY A 335 -9.16 4.26 2.92
CA GLY A 335 -8.31 5.44 3.03
C GLY A 335 -8.30 6.04 4.44
N VAL A 336 -7.17 6.60 4.84
CA VAL A 336 -7.03 7.39 6.07
C VAL A 336 -6.09 8.56 5.80
N ILE A 337 -6.50 9.77 6.19
CA ILE A 337 -5.64 10.97 6.24
C ILE A 337 -5.92 11.75 7.52
N VAL A 338 -4.94 12.53 7.98
CA VAL A 338 -5.04 13.31 9.23
C VAL A 338 -4.71 14.76 8.91
N ASP A 339 -5.52 15.70 9.42
CA ASP A 339 -5.22 17.13 9.29
C ASP A 339 -4.26 17.63 10.38
N HIS A 340 -3.77 18.86 10.25
CA HIS A 340 -2.86 19.48 11.21
C HIS A 340 -3.47 19.72 12.61
N MET A 341 -4.79 19.55 12.78
CA MET A 341 -5.47 19.60 14.07
C MET A 341 -5.61 18.20 14.71
N GLY A 342 -5.16 17.15 14.01
CA GLY A 342 -5.28 15.76 14.44
C GLY A 342 -6.66 15.15 14.17
N ASN A 343 -7.54 15.78 13.38
CA ASN A 343 -8.76 15.12 12.95
C ASN A 343 -8.43 14.04 11.92
N VAL A 344 -9.01 12.86 12.09
CA VAL A 344 -8.79 11.69 11.25
C VAL A 344 -9.97 11.52 10.30
N TYR A 345 -9.69 11.55 9.01
CA TYR A 345 -10.66 11.36 7.93
C TYR A 345 -10.51 9.96 7.37
N VAL A 346 -11.60 9.22 7.38
CA VAL A 346 -11.63 7.81 7.02
C VAL A 346 -12.64 7.63 5.90
N LEU A 347 -12.18 7.03 4.80
CA LEU A 347 -13.03 6.65 3.69
C LEU A 347 -13.64 5.28 3.96
N THR A 348 -14.97 5.18 3.92
CA THR A 348 -15.70 3.95 4.23
C THR A 348 -16.41 3.41 2.99
N ILE A 349 -16.11 2.16 2.60
CA ILE A 349 -16.69 1.57 1.38
C ILE A 349 -18.21 1.38 1.50
N GLU A 350 -18.69 0.87 2.64
CA GLU A 350 -20.10 0.51 2.78
C GLU A 350 -21.05 1.71 2.79
N ASN A 351 -20.55 2.87 3.21
CA ASN A 351 -21.34 4.09 3.25
C ASN A 351 -20.99 5.06 2.12
N ASN A 352 -20.05 4.72 1.21
CA ASN A 352 -19.55 5.62 0.16
C ASN A 352 -19.26 7.05 0.67
N GLN A 353 -18.82 7.14 1.93
CA GLN A 353 -18.75 8.38 2.70
C GLN A 353 -17.38 8.54 3.33
N ILE A 354 -16.97 9.80 3.42
CA ILE A 354 -15.83 10.22 4.23
C ILE A 354 -16.38 10.61 5.59
N MET A 355 -15.79 10.02 6.62
CA MET A 355 -16.17 10.18 8.02
C MET A 355 -15.00 10.82 8.76
N ARG A 356 -15.26 11.79 9.65
CA ARG A 356 -14.26 12.48 10.47
C ARG A 356 -14.38 12.07 11.94
N TRP A 357 -13.26 11.69 12.54
CA TRP A 357 -13.08 11.61 13.99
C TRP A 357 -12.22 12.77 14.46
N SER A 358 -12.75 13.60 15.35
CA SER A 358 -11.94 14.59 16.05
C SER A 358 -11.10 13.91 17.15
N PRO A 359 -9.97 14.50 17.59
CA PRO A 359 -9.16 13.92 18.66
C PRO A 359 -9.99 13.53 19.88
N GLY A 360 -9.91 12.25 20.29
CA GLY A 360 -10.64 11.71 21.44
C GLY A 360 -12.13 11.43 21.21
N ALA A 361 -12.66 11.67 20.01
CA ALA A 361 -14.05 11.35 19.69
C ALA A 361 -14.30 9.84 19.69
N LYS A 362 -15.45 9.43 20.22
CA LYS A 362 -15.87 8.01 20.23
C LYS A 362 -16.56 7.59 18.93
N GLU A 363 -17.13 8.55 18.22
CA GLU A 363 -17.91 8.34 16.99
C GLU A 363 -17.47 9.34 15.93
N GLY A 364 -17.55 8.91 14.67
CA GLY A 364 -17.24 9.74 13.53
C GLY A 364 -18.47 10.45 13.00
N VAL A 365 -18.28 11.59 12.34
CA VAL A 365 -19.35 12.33 11.66
C VAL A 365 -19.13 12.31 10.15
N PRO A 366 -20.18 12.13 9.32
CA PRO A 366 -20.04 12.23 7.87
C PRO A 366 -19.66 13.67 7.48
N VAL A 367 -18.74 13.82 6.52
CA VAL A 367 -18.32 15.14 6.02
C VAL A 367 -18.71 15.39 4.56
N VAL A 368 -18.56 14.38 3.69
CA VAL A 368 -19.00 14.41 2.28
C VAL A 368 -19.37 12.99 1.83
N GLY A 369 -20.08 12.92 0.71
CA GLY A 369 -20.60 11.67 0.15
C GLY A 369 -21.97 11.30 0.72
N GLU A 370 -22.68 10.47 -0.03
CA GLU A 370 -23.97 9.91 0.37
C GLU A 370 -23.87 8.39 0.54
N LYS A 371 -24.73 7.83 1.39
CA LYS A 371 -24.81 6.37 1.57
C LYS A 371 -25.19 5.66 0.28
N GLU A 372 -26.07 6.28 -0.50
CA GLU A 372 -26.47 5.77 -1.80
C GLU A 372 -25.32 5.91 -2.79
N SER A 373 -25.07 4.84 -3.52
CA SER A 373 -24.05 4.84 -4.57
C SER A 373 -24.64 5.33 -5.88
N GLY A 374 -23.89 6.14 -6.62
CA GLY A 374 -24.31 6.64 -7.92
C GLY A 374 -23.28 7.57 -8.55
N ILE A 375 -23.70 8.24 -9.62
CA ILE A 375 -22.83 9.09 -10.47
C ILE A 375 -23.02 10.59 -10.21
N GLU A 376 -24.00 10.96 -9.39
CA GLU A 376 -24.30 12.35 -9.06
C GLU A 376 -23.11 13.04 -8.37
N SER A 377 -23.11 14.37 -8.36
CA SER A 377 -21.99 15.15 -7.79
C SER A 377 -21.81 14.96 -6.27
N THR A 378 -22.84 14.53 -5.56
CA THR A 378 -22.79 14.21 -4.11
C THR A 378 -22.51 12.73 -3.84
N GLN A 379 -22.58 11.88 -4.87
CA GLN A 379 -22.52 10.43 -4.75
C GLN A 379 -21.16 9.88 -5.19
N LEU A 380 -20.78 8.77 -4.57
CA LEU A 380 -19.55 8.03 -4.85
C LEU A 380 -19.88 6.55 -5.06
N GLN A 381 -19.00 5.82 -5.75
CA GLN A 381 -19.12 4.38 -5.96
C GLN A 381 -17.80 3.67 -5.67
N ASP A 382 -17.79 2.92 -4.56
CA ASP A 382 -16.66 2.12 -4.09
C ASP A 382 -15.35 2.93 -4.00
N PRO A 383 -15.36 4.10 -3.34
CA PRO A 383 -14.21 5.00 -3.35
C PRO A 383 -13.00 4.36 -2.65
N LYS A 384 -11.79 4.59 -3.19
CA LYS A 384 -10.58 3.85 -2.77
C LYS A 384 -9.55 4.66 -2.00
N ASP A 385 -9.49 5.95 -2.24
CA ASP A 385 -8.45 6.78 -1.66
C ASP A 385 -8.90 8.24 -1.55
N LEU A 386 -8.22 8.98 -0.68
CA LEU A 386 -8.47 10.41 -0.48
C LEU A 386 -7.19 11.17 -0.19
N SER A 387 -7.16 12.46 -0.56
CA SER A 387 -6.04 13.35 -0.29
C SER A 387 -6.52 14.79 -0.10
N PHE A 388 -5.75 15.60 0.61
CA PHE A 388 -5.98 17.04 0.71
C PHE A 388 -5.01 17.78 -0.20
N ASP A 389 -5.48 18.89 -0.77
CA ASP A 389 -4.58 19.94 -1.22
C ASP A 389 -4.23 20.91 -0.08
N ARG A 390 -3.30 21.83 -0.32
CA ARG A 390 -2.83 22.80 0.68
C ARG A 390 -3.91 23.78 1.14
N ASP A 391 -4.93 23.98 0.32
CA ASP A 391 -6.10 24.81 0.63
C ASP A 391 -7.16 24.06 1.45
N GLY A 392 -6.95 22.76 1.67
CA GLY A 392 -7.84 21.87 2.41
C GLY A 392 -8.94 21.22 1.57
N ASN A 393 -8.95 21.42 0.25
CA ASN A 393 -9.94 20.75 -0.59
C ASN A 393 -9.69 19.24 -0.60
N LEU A 394 -10.77 18.48 -0.59
CA LEU A 394 -10.73 17.02 -0.48
C LEU A 394 -10.85 16.38 -1.85
N TYR A 395 -9.85 15.61 -2.25
CA TYR A 395 -9.85 14.81 -3.46
C TYR A 395 -10.18 13.37 -3.09
N VAL A 396 -11.07 12.73 -3.85
CA VAL A 396 -11.52 11.36 -3.62
C VAL A 396 -11.44 10.58 -4.92
N VAL A 397 -10.83 9.40 -4.84
CA VAL A 397 -10.80 8.44 -5.95
C VAL A 397 -12.14 7.71 -6.00
N ASP A 398 -13.00 8.11 -6.92
CA ASP A 398 -14.31 7.51 -7.17
C ASP A 398 -14.17 6.35 -8.16
N HIS A 399 -13.61 5.25 -7.65
CA HIS A 399 -13.01 4.16 -8.42
C HIS A 399 -13.95 3.51 -9.44
N LYS A 400 -15.18 3.14 -9.06
CA LYS A 400 -16.12 2.49 -9.99
C LYS A 400 -16.79 3.45 -10.96
N ASN A 401 -16.79 4.74 -10.63
CA ASN A 401 -17.18 5.80 -11.56
C ASN A 401 -16.00 6.31 -12.40
N HIS A 402 -14.81 5.71 -12.28
CA HIS A 402 -13.66 6.00 -13.14
C HIS A 402 -13.22 7.47 -13.16
N ARG A 403 -13.34 8.14 -12.01
CA ARG A 403 -13.08 9.58 -11.90
C ARG A 403 -12.43 9.96 -10.59
N ILE A 404 -11.88 11.17 -10.55
CA ILE A 404 -11.44 11.85 -9.33
C ILE A 404 -12.42 12.98 -9.04
N GLN A 405 -12.96 12.99 -7.82
CA GLN A 405 -13.89 14.00 -7.34
C GLN A 405 -13.18 14.95 -6.37
N LYS A 406 -13.33 16.27 -6.58
CA LYS A 406 -12.84 17.31 -5.67
C LYS A 406 -14.01 17.97 -4.96
N PHE A 407 -13.95 18.01 -3.64
CA PHE A 407 -14.88 18.79 -2.80
C PHE A 407 -14.15 20.02 -2.29
N ASP A 408 -14.62 21.21 -2.68
CA ASP A 408 -14.02 22.46 -2.21
C ASP A 408 -14.36 22.71 -0.74
N VAL A 409 -13.40 23.28 0.00
CA VAL A 409 -13.66 23.80 1.35
C VAL A 409 -14.76 24.84 1.31
N ASP A 410 -15.71 24.70 2.23
CA ASP A 410 -16.77 25.67 2.46
C ASP A 410 -16.24 26.79 3.37
N ARG A 411 -16.05 27.98 2.79
CA ARG A 411 -15.42 29.14 3.44
C ARG A 411 -16.43 30.14 3.98
N ASP A 412 -17.74 29.88 3.84
CA ASP A 412 -18.82 30.80 4.19
C ASP A 412 -19.43 30.58 5.58
#